data_AF-A0A485CZ33-F1
#
_entry.id   AF-A0A485CZ33-F1
#
_cell.length_a   1.000
_cell.length_b   1.000
_cell.length_c   1.000
_cell.angle_alpha   90.00
_cell.angle_beta   90.00
_cell.angle_gamma   90.00
#
_symmetry.space_group_name_H-M   'P 1'
#
loop_
_entity.id
_entity.type
_entity.pdbx_description
1 polymer ?
#
loop_
_entity_poly.entity_id
_entity_poly.type
_entity_poly.pdbx_seq_one_letter_code
_entity_poly.pdbx_strand_id
1 'polypeptide(L)'
;MRQENVQPTDIVAIGCHGQTVWHEPTGEAPNTLQIGDNNQIAAHTGVTVVGDFRRRDMALGGQGAPLVPAFHHALLAHPVERRMVLNIGGIANLSLLAPACRSAAMTPDRVIC
;
A
#
# COMPACT_ATOMS: atom_id res chain seq x y z
N MET A 1 21.70 -3.30 -0.69
CA MET A 1 22.89 -2.44 -0.45
C MET A 1 24.13 -3.07 -1.06
N ARG A 2 24.75 -4.11 -0.48
CA ARG A 2 25.99 -4.70 -1.02
C ARG A 2 25.89 -5.19 -2.47
N GLN A 3 24.82 -5.93 -2.81
CA GLN A 3 24.64 -6.47 -4.16
C GLN A 3 24.50 -5.37 -5.22
N GLU A 4 23.73 -4.33 -4.92
CA GLU A 4 23.51 -3.19 -5.82
C GLU A 4 24.58 -2.08 -5.65
N ASN A 5 25.61 -2.33 -4.84
CA ASN A 5 26.66 -1.36 -4.51
C ASN A 5 26.15 0.03 -4.07
N VAL A 6 25.06 0.07 -3.29
CA VAL A 6 24.48 1.31 -2.72
C VAL A 6 24.78 1.43 -1.23
N GLN A 7 25.06 2.66 -0.78
CA GLN A 7 25.30 3.02 0.61
C GLN A 7 23.98 3.41 1.31
N PRO A 8 23.90 3.33 2.65
CA PRO A 8 22.74 3.82 3.40
C PRO A 8 22.37 5.27 3.10
N THR A 9 23.38 6.13 2.89
CA THR A 9 23.22 7.56 2.57
C THR A 9 22.56 7.80 1.21
N ASP A 10 22.55 6.81 0.33
CA ASP A 10 21.90 6.90 -0.99
C ASP A 10 20.40 6.61 -0.90
N ILE A 11 19.90 6.17 0.26
CA ILE A 11 18.53 5.73 0.46
C ILE A 11 17.80 6.75 1.35
N VAL A 12 16.78 7.40 0.78
CA VAL A 12 15.97 8.39 1.50
C VAL A 12 15.19 7.75 2.65
N ALA A 13 14.55 6.61 2.40
CA ALA A 13 13.80 5.86 3.41
C ALA A 13 13.58 4.41 2.99
N ILE A 14 13.26 3.56 3.96
CA ILE A 14 12.75 2.20 3.75
C ILE A 14 11.26 2.19 4.03
N GLY A 15 10.45 1.78 3.05
CA GLY A 15 9.04 1.44 3.27
C GLY A 15 8.92 -0.01 3.75
N CYS A 16 8.57 -0.23 5.01
CA CYS A 16 8.39 -1.57 5.57
C CYS A 16 6.92 -1.86 5.86
N HIS A 17 6.31 -2.72 5.04
CA HIS A 17 4.95 -3.21 5.30
C HIS A 17 4.91 -4.15 6.51
N GLY A 18 5.99 -4.90 6.76
CA GLY A 18 6.03 -6.01 7.70
C GLY A 18 5.28 -7.25 7.17
N GLN A 19 5.08 -8.22 8.04
CA GLN A 19 4.35 -9.45 7.76
C GLN A 19 2.97 -9.38 8.42
N THR A 20 1.90 -9.48 7.63
CA THR A 20 0.55 -9.59 8.19
C THR A 20 0.40 -10.92 8.90
N VAL A 21 0.04 -10.88 10.18
CA VAL A 21 -0.31 -12.06 10.99
C VAL A 21 -1.78 -12.05 11.40
N TRP A 22 -2.44 -10.89 11.36
CA TRP A 22 -3.88 -10.76 11.58
C TRP A 22 -4.48 -9.60 10.77
N HIS A 23 -5.69 -9.79 10.26
CA HIS A 23 -6.42 -8.76 9.54
C HIS A 23 -7.93 -9.01 9.63
N GLU A 24 -8.61 -8.16 10.39
CA GLU A 24 -10.06 -8.26 10.63
C GLU A 24 -10.68 -6.85 10.61
N PRO A 25 -10.98 -6.30 9.42
CA PRO A 25 -11.45 -4.92 9.29
C PRO A 25 -12.96 -4.76 9.54
N THR A 26 -13.72 -5.84 9.62
CA THR A 26 -15.18 -5.83 9.81
C THR A 26 -15.65 -6.56 11.08
N GLY A 27 -14.73 -6.94 11.97
CA GLY A 27 -15.05 -7.59 13.24
C GLY A 27 -15.62 -6.62 14.28
N GLU A 28 -15.98 -7.12 15.46
CA GLU A 28 -16.50 -6.30 16.57
C GLU A 28 -15.52 -5.21 17.01
N ALA A 29 -14.22 -5.49 16.91
CA ALA A 29 -13.13 -4.55 17.14
C ALA A 29 -12.21 -4.52 15.90
N PRO A 30 -12.52 -3.71 14.87
CA PRO A 30 -11.74 -3.66 13.63
C PRO A 30 -10.25 -3.44 13.88
N ASN A 31 -9.43 -4.41 13.49
CA ASN A 31 -8.00 -4.34 13.72
C ASN A 31 -7.17 -5.09 12.66
N THR A 32 -5.86 -4.81 12.67
CA THR A 32 -4.88 -5.52 11.85
C THR A 32 -3.52 -5.49 12.53
N LEU A 33 -2.73 -6.54 12.34
CA LEU A 33 -1.39 -6.68 12.89
C LEU A 33 -0.40 -7.07 11.80
N GLN A 34 0.58 -6.18 11.59
CA GLN A 34 1.78 -6.45 10.81
C GLN A 34 2.97 -6.49 11.78
N ILE A 35 3.69 -7.61 11.81
CA ILE A 35 4.93 -7.74 12.59
C ILE A 35 6.14 -7.34 11.75
N GLY A 36 7.19 -6.88 12.42
CA GLY A 36 8.39 -6.33 11.79
C GLY A 36 8.83 -5.09 12.56
N ASP A 37 9.91 -5.18 13.32
CA ASP A 37 10.36 -4.09 14.18
C ASP A 37 11.09 -3.02 13.36
N ASN A 38 10.36 -1.97 13.01
CA ASN A 38 10.90 -0.83 12.27
C ASN A 38 12.06 -0.15 13.01
N ASN A 39 12.11 -0.20 14.35
CA ASN A 39 13.22 0.39 15.11
C ASN A 39 14.50 -0.43 14.93
N GLN A 40 14.39 -1.76 14.93
CA GLN A 40 15.53 -2.62 14.61
C GLN A 40 16.00 -2.41 13.17
N ILE A 41 15.08 -2.33 12.21
CA ILE A 41 15.46 -2.05 10.81
C ILE A 41 16.20 -0.72 10.72
N ALA A 42 15.68 0.34 11.35
CA ALA A 42 16.32 1.65 11.35
C ALA A 42 17.69 1.63 12.03
N ALA A 43 17.81 1.00 13.21
CA ALA A 43 19.06 0.90 13.96
C ALA A 43 20.14 0.09 13.21
N HIS A 44 19.76 -1.00 12.54
CA HIS A 44 20.70 -1.84 11.80
C HIS A 44 21.10 -1.26 10.45
N THR A 45 20.24 -0.49 9.80
CA THR A 45 20.51 0.06 8.47
C THR A 45 21.03 1.49 8.49
N GLY A 46 20.77 2.25 9.56
CA GLY A 46 21.04 3.69 9.61
C GLY A 46 20.11 4.51 8.71
N VAL A 47 19.06 3.90 8.15
CA VAL A 47 18.11 4.54 7.21
C VAL A 47 16.78 4.78 7.92
N THR A 48 16.13 5.91 7.63
CA THR A 48 14.77 6.19 8.11
C THR A 48 13.79 5.13 7.62
N VAL A 49 12.99 4.56 8.53
CA VAL A 49 11.99 3.54 8.19
C VAL A 49 10.59 4.11 8.36
N VAL A 50 9.76 3.95 7.32
CA VAL A 50 8.33 4.26 7.33
C VAL A 50 7.58 2.94 7.26
N GLY A 51 6.64 2.72 8.17
CA GLY A 51 5.84 1.48 8.20
C GLY A 51 4.49 1.69 8.87
N ASP A 52 3.85 0.59 9.25
CA ASP A 52 2.51 0.58 9.85
C ASP A 52 1.40 1.20 8.96
N PHE A 53 1.49 0.93 7.66
CA PHE A 53 0.63 1.58 6.66
C PHE A 53 -0.86 1.27 6.83
N ARG A 54 -1.21 0.02 7.22
CA ARG A 54 -2.61 -0.41 7.27
C ARG A 54 -3.36 0.16 8.46
N ARG A 55 -2.71 0.25 9.62
CA ARG A 55 -3.34 0.78 10.83
C ARG A 55 -3.72 2.24 10.68
N ARG A 56 -2.94 3.02 9.91
CA ARG A 56 -3.29 4.41 9.62
C ARG A 56 -4.57 4.52 8.79
N ASP A 57 -4.74 3.67 7.78
CA ASP A 57 -5.96 3.64 6.96
C ASP A 57 -7.18 3.20 7.80
N MET A 58 -7.05 2.13 8.60
CA MET A 58 -8.12 1.68 9.49
C MET A 58 -8.52 2.73 10.54
N ALA A 59 -7.55 3.47 11.09
CA ALA A 59 -7.82 4.56 12.02
C ALA A 59 -8.63 5.71 11.39
N LEU A 60 -8.65 5.81 10.07
CA LEU A 60 -9.45 6.78 9.30
C LEU A 60 -10.76 6.18 8.77
N GLY A 61 -11.15 4.98 9.23
CA GLY A 61 -12.36 4.28 8.82
C GLY A 61 -12.21 3.45 7.55
N GLY A 62 -11.00 3.34 7.02
CA GLY A 62 -10.67 2.44 5.90
C GLY A 62 -10.63 0.97 6.33
N GLN A 63 -10.41 0.10 5.36
CA GLN A 63 -10.31 -1.35 5.58
C GLN A 63 -8.88 -1.81 5.89
N GLY A 64 -7.88 -0.94 5.79
CA GLY A 64 -6.46 -1.30 5.87
C GLY A 64 -5.96 -2.07 4.65
N ALA A 65 -6.81 -2.31 3.65
CA ALA A 65 -6.51 -3.10 2.47
C ALA A 65 -7.51 -2.84 1.32
N PRO A 66 -7.06 -2.99 0.05
CA PRO A 66 -5.68 -2.95 -0.38
C PRO A 66 -5.18 -1.50 -0.52
N LEU A 67 -3.90 -1.27 -0.22
CA LEU A 67 -3.29 0.08 -0.26
C LEU A 67 -2.63 0.43 -1.61
N VAL A 68 -2.39 -0.58 -2.45
CA VAL A 68 -1.75 -0.44 -3.76
C VAL A 68 -2.55 0.35 -4.82
N PRO A 69 -3.91 0.43 -4.80
CA PRO A 69 -4.67 1.18 -5.81
C PRO A 69 -4.22 2.63 -5.99
N ALA A 70 -3.87 3.34 -4.91
CA ALA A 70 -3.35 4.71 -5.00
C ALA A 70 -2.04 4.78 -5.82
N PHE A 71 -1.17 3.78 -5.65
CA PHE A 71 0.06 3.66 -6.44
C PHE A 71 -0.22 3.26 -7.89
N HIS A 72 -1.16 2.34 -8.13
CA HIS A 72 -1.61 2.01 -9.48
C HIS A 72 -2.15 3.23 -10.21
N HIS A 73 -2.98 4.05 -9.54
CA HIS A 73 -3.49 5.29 -10.12
C HIS A 73 -2.34 6.27 -10.42
N ALA A 74 -1.42 6.50 -9.48
CA ALA A 74 -0.31 7.43 -9.67
C ALA A 74 0.60 7.08 -10.86
N LEU A 75 0.83 5.78 -11.12
CA LEU A 75 1.72 5.33 -12.19
C LEU A 75 1.02 5.03 -13.52
N LEU A 76 -0.20 4.48 -13.45
CA LEU A 76 -0.83 3.83 -14.59
C LEU A 76 -2.14 4.48 -15.01
N ALA A 77 -2.66 5.48 -14.28
CA ALA A 77 -3.82 6.24 -14.75
C ALA A 77 -3.54 6.87 -16.11
N HIS A 78 -4.59 6.96 -16.93
CA HIS A 78 -4.48 7.45 -18.29
C HIS A 78 -5.67 8.37 -18.62
N PRO A 79 -5.46 9.48 -19.35
CA PRO A 79 -6.50 10.48 -19.58
C PRO A 79 -7.69 9.98 -20.43
N VAL A 80 -7.53 8.87 -21.18
CA VAL A 80 -8.56 8.38 -22.12
C VAL A 80 -8.83 6.88 -21.98
N GLU A 81 -7.77 6.06 -21.94
CA GLU A 81 -7.87 4.61 -21.69
C GLU A 81 -8.34 4.26 -20.28
N ARG A 82 -9.29 3.32 -20.19
CA ARG A 82 -9.58 2.59 -18.96
C ARG A 82 -8.57 1.46 -18.81
N ARG A 83 -7.96 1.35 -17.63
CA ARG A 83 -6.97 0.32 -17.33
C ARG A 83 -7.38 -0.49 -16.12
N MET A 84 -6.86 -1.70 -16.06
CA MET A 84 -7.12 -2.64 -14.98
C MET A 84 -5.81 -3.28 -14.58
N VAL A 85 -5.53 -3.26 -13.28
CA VAL A 85 -4.33 -3.88 -12.70
C VAL A 85 -4.77 -5.03 -11.83
N LEU A 86 -4.45 -6.24 -12.25
CA LEU A 86 -4.72 -7.47 -11.51
C LEU A 86 -3.42 -7.93 -10.83
N ASN A 87 -3.41 -7.93 -9.51
CA ASN A 87 -2.38 -8.60 -8.73
C ASN A 87 -2.84 -10.03 -8.44
N ILE A 88 -1.96 -11.00 -8.72
CA ILE A 88 -2.19 -12.42 -8.44
C ILE A 88 -1.13 -12.87 -7.42
N GLY A 89 -1.54 -12.97 -6.17
CA GLY A 89 -0.71 -13.48 -5.07
C GLY A 89 -1.49 -14.49 -4.23
N GLY A 90 -1.16 -14.63 -2.94
CA GLY A 90 -1.97 -15.44 -2.02
C GLY A 90 -3.43 -14.97 -1.93
N ILE A 91 -3.67 -13.67 -2.12
CA ILE A 91 -4.98 -13.06 -2.33
C ILE A 91 -4.89 -12.22 -3.61
N ALA A 92 -5.79 -12.46 -4.56
CA ALA A 92 -5.89 -11.65 -5.76
C ALA A 92 -6.56 -10.32 -5.44
N ASN A 93 -6.18 -9.25 -6.13
CA ASN A 93 -6.90 -7.98 -6.04
C ASN A 93 -6.85 -7.25 -7.37
N LEU A 94 -7.90 -6.48 -7.63
CA LEU A 94 -8.11 -5.76 -8.88
C LEU A 94 -8.22 -4.27 -8.61
N SER A 95 -7.40 -3.45 -9.27
CA SER A 95 -7.59 -2.00 -9.31
C SER A 95 -8.12 -1.59 -10.67
N LEU A 96 -9.31 -0.98 -10.69
CA LEU A 96 -9.89 -0.39 -11.90
C LEU A 96 -9.54 1.09 -11.96
N LEU A 97 -8.82 1.49 -13.00
CA LEU A 97 -8.40 2.87 -13.23
C LEU A 97 -9.25 3.46 -14.36
N ALA A 98 -10.22 4.29 -13.99
CA ALA A 98 -11.04 5.00 -14.95
C ALA A 98 -10.38 6.33 -15.38
N PRO A 99 -10.52 6.75 -16.64
CA PRO A 99 -10.14 8.10 -17.04
C PRO A 99 -10.94 9.13 -16.23
N ALA A 100 -10.32 10.28 -15.93
CA ALA A 100 -11.03 11.37 -15.27
C ALA A 100 -12.23 11.81 -16.13
N CYS A 101 -13.45 11.53 -15.67
CA CYS A 101 -14.65 12.01 -16.33
C CYS A 101 -14.75 13.53 -16.11
N ARG A 102 -14.89 14.31 -17.19
CA ARG A 102 -15.00 15.78 -17.09
C ARG A 102 -16.31 16.27 -16.45
N SER A 103 -17.24 15.39 -16.11
CA SER A 103 -18.49 15.75 -15.43
C SER A 103 -19.08 14.57 -14.66
N ALA A 104 -19.52 14.85 -13.43
CA ALA A 104 -20.24 13.99 -12.47
C ALA A 104 -19.39 12.98 -11.68
N ALA A 105 -19.42 13.17 -10.36
CA ALA A 105 -19.05 12.29 -9.24
C ALA A 105 -17.91 11.28 -9.52
N MET A 106 -16.74 11.52 -8.90
CA MET A 106 -15.72 10.50 -8.67
C MET A 106 -16.38 9.27 -8.03
N THR A 107 -16.72 8.26 -8.82
CA THR A 107 -16.84 6.90 -8.29
C THR A 107 -15.43 6.49 -7.85
N PRO A 108 -15.21 6.15 -6.58
CA PRO A 108 -13.90 5.72 -6.12
C PRO A 108 -13.48 4.49 -6.93
N ASP A 109 -12.19 4.44 -7.26
CA ASP A 109 -11.54 3.27 -7.85
C ASP A 109 -12.05 2.02 -7.11
N ARG A 110 -12.82 1.18 -7.80
CA ARG A 110 -13.38 -0.01 -7.18
C ARG A 110 -12.28 -1.05 -7.10
N VAL A 111 -12.00 -1.44 -5.88
CA VAL A 111 -11.15 -2.59 -5.60
C VAL A 111 -12.02 -3.78 -5.30
N ILE A 112 -11.76 -4.89 -6.00
CA ILE A 112 -12.33 -6.19 -5.67
C ILE A 112 -11.17 -7.03 -5.13
N CYS A 113 -11.28 -7.44 -3.87
CA CYS A 113 -10.47 -8.50 -3.26
C CYS A 113 -11.26 -9.81 -3.33
#